data_AF-A0A508TV37-F1
#
_entry.id   AF-A0A508TV37-F1
#
_cell.length_a   1.000
_cell.length_b   1.000
_cell.length_c   1.000
_cell.angle_alpha   90.00
_cell.angle_beta   90.00
_cell.angle_gamma   90.00
#
_symmetry.space_group_name_H-M   'P 1'
#
loop_
_entity.id
_entity.type
_entity.pdbx_description
1 polymer ?
#
loop_
_entity_poly.entity_id
_entity_poly.type
_entity_poly.pdbx_seq_one_letter_code
_entity_poly.pdbx_strand_id
1 'polypeptide(L)' 'MARKYSRKASGDVERAMKKRKTGTLRSGRSKKKVKSRKQAIAIGLSEARAKGRKVPKKASKKRKTSKKRKAAKKR' A
#
# COMPACT_ATOMS: atom_id res chain seq x y z
N MET A 1 14.96 -20.68 -11.55
CA MET A 1 13.70 -20.14 -10.97
C MET A 1 13.68 -18.61 -11.06
N ALA A 2 12.74 -18.00 -11.79
CA ALA A 2 12.67 -16.54 -11.91
C ALA A 2 12.09 -15.90 -10.62
N ARG A 3 12.74 -14.86 -10.08
CA ARG A 3 12.23 -14.15 -8.90
C ARG A 3 10.87 -13.49 -9.20
N LYS A 4 9.92 -13.64 -8.27
CA LYS A 4 8.59 -12.98 -8.35
C LYS A 4 8.69 -11.45 -8.29
N TYR A 5 9.75 -10.93 -7.69
CA TYR A 5 10.04 -9.49 -7.55
C TYR A 5 11.42 -9.18 -8.14
N SER A 6 11.54 -8.03 -8.80
CA SER A 6 12.87 -7.51 -9.20
C SER A 6 13.67 -7.05 -7.97
N ARG A 7 15.01 -7.08 -8.06
CA ARG A 7 15.90 -6.53 -7.01
C ARG A 7 15.57 -5.07 -6.70
N LYS A 8 15.27 -4.30 -7.76
CA LYS A 8 14.82 -2.91 -7.66
C LYS A 8 13.52 -2.81 -6.82
N ALA A 9 12.51 -3.64 -7.06
CA ALA A 9 11.28 -3.63 -6.25
C ALA A 9 11.55 -3.90 -4.77
N SER A 10 12.44 -4.85 -4.45
CA SER A 10 12.87 -5.11 -3.06
C SER A 10 13.52 -3.87 -2.43
N GLY A 11 14.36 -3.15 -3.18
CA GLY A 11 14.99 -1.92 -2.71
C GLY A 11 14.01 -0.77 -2.41
N ASP A 12 12.90 -0.65 -3.15
CA ASP A 12 11.86 0.34 -2.81
C ASP A 12 11.15 0.00 -1.50
N VAL A 13 10.86 -1.29 -1.27
CA VAL A 13 10.26 -1.77 -0.01
C VAL A 13 11.22 -1.55 1.15
N GLU A 14 12.51 -1.84 0.94
CA GLU A 14 13.54 -1.60 1.95
C GLU A 14 13.64 -0.12 2.31
N ARG A 15 13.66 0.78 1.31
CA ARG A 15 13.66 2.24 1.54
C ARG A 15 12.44 2.67 2.34
N ALA A 16 11.24 2.22 1.96
CA ALA A 16 10.02 2.54 2.69
C ALA A 16 10.07 2.02 4.13
N MET A 17 10.61 0.82 4.34
CA MET A 17 10.81 0.22 5.65
C MET A 17 11.82 0.99 6.50
N LYS A 18 12.93 1.46 5.93
CA LYS A 18 13.91 2.33 6.60
C LYS A 18 13.26 3.64 7.04
N LYS A 19 12.54 4.34 6.15
CA LYS A 19 11.78 5.55 6.48
C LYS A 19 10.73 5.34 7.56
N ARG A 20 10.09 4.17 7.58
CA ARG A 20 9.15 3.80 8.66
C ARG A 20 9.90 3.62 9.99
N LYS A 21 11.02 2.88 9.99
CA LYS A 21 11.84 2.66 11.20
C LYS A 21 12.34 3.98 11.79
N THR A 22 12.72 4.95 10.96
CA THR A 22 13.10 6.30 11.41
C THR A 22 11.90 7.21 11.72
N GLY A 23 10.67 6.75 11.50
CA GLY A 23 9.45 7.51 11.81
C GLY A 23 9.15 8.66 10.86
N THR A 24 9.79 8.72 9.68
CA THR A 24 9.64 9.78 8.68
C THR A 24 8.64 9.43 7.57
N LEU A 25 8.28 8.14 7.42
CA LEU A 25 7.33 7.71 6.40
C LEU A 25 5.92 8.26 6.67
N ARG A 26 5.37 8.98 5.69
CA ARG A 26 3.99 9.52 5.71
C ARG A 26 3.11 8.89 4.63
N SER A 27 1.81 8.82 4.90
CA SER A 27 0.79 8.47 3.91
C SER A 27 0.67 9.60 2.88
N GLY A 28 0.17 9.28 1.68
CA GLY A 28 -0.01 10.26 0.60
C GLY A 28 -0.98 11.39 0.95
N ARG A 29 -2.24 11.28 0.54
CA ARG A 29 -3.23 12.38 0.67
C ARG A 29 -3.38 12.93 2.09
N SER A 30 -3.34 12.07 3.11
CA SER A 30 -3.58 12.48 4.50
C SER A 30 -2.32 12.93 5.25
N LYS A 31 -1.12 12.81 4.67
CA LYS A 31 0.18 13.17 5.29
C LYS A 31 0.38 12.61 6.71
N LYS A 32 -0.34 11.55 7.10
CA LYS A 32 -0.28 10.93 8.43
C LYS A 32 0.95 10.05 8.53
N LYS A 33 1.60 10.01 9.70
CA LYS A 33 2.73 9.11 9.96
C LYS A 33 2.27 7.65 9.82
N VAL A 34 3.06 6.85 9.10
CA VAL A 34 2.77 5.43 8.89
C VAL A 34 3.08 4.66 10.16
N LYS A 35 2.05 4.07 10.76
CA LYS A 35 2.17 3.33 12.03
C LYS A 35 2.49 1.85 11.81
N SER A 36 1.98 1.24 10.74
CA SER A 36 2.06 -0.22 10.56
C SER A 36 3.12 -0.66 9.53
N ARG A 37 3.76 -1.82 9.80
CA ARG A 37 4.69 -2.47 8.86
C ARG A 37 4.02 -2.79 7.53
N LYS A 38 2.81 -3.36 7.59
CA LYS A 38 2.01 -3.73 6.42
C LYS A 38 1.77 -2.53 5.50
N GLN A 39 1.48 -1.36 6.08
CA GLN A 39 1.26 -0.13 5.31
C GLN A 39 2.55 0.37 4.65
N ALA A 40 3.70 0.32 5.33
CA ALA A 40 4.98 0.69 4.70
C ALA A 40 5.34 -0.23 3.54
N ILE A 41 5.14 -1.55 3.69
CA ILE A 41 5.33 -2.51 2.59
C ILE A 41 4.37 -2.20 1.44
N ALA A 42 3.10 -1.90 1.73
CA ALA A 42 2.13 -1.54 0.70
C ALA A 42 2.51 -0.26 -0.05
N ILE A 43 3.07 0.74 0.64
CA ILE A 43 3.60 1.96 0.02
C ILE A 43 4.79 1.61 -0.88
N GLY A 44 5.79 0.89 -0.37
CA GLY A 44 6.96 0.48 -1.16
C GLY A 44 6.60 -0.35 -2.39
N LEU A 45 5.65 -1.28 -2.28
CA LEU A 45 5.13 -2.05 -3.42
C LEU A 45 4.36 -1.18 -4.42
N SER A 46 3.65 -0.14 -3.95
CA SER A 46 2.93 0.77 -4.83
C SER A 46 3.89 1.71 -5.57
N GLU A 47 4.93 2.21 -4.90
CA GLU A 47 6.03 2.96 -5.52
C GLU A 47 6.75 2.11 -6.57
N ALA A 48 7.02 0.83 -6.28
CA ALA A 48 7.64 -0.08 -7.24
C ALA A 48 6.78 -0.26 -8.50
N ARG A 49 5.45 -0.38 -8.35
CA ARG A 49 4.52 -0.47 -9.50
C ARG A 49 4.49 0.83 -10.31
N ALA A 50 4.43 1.98 -9.64
CA ALA A 50 4.44 3.28 -10.31
C ALA A 50 5.72 3.50 -11.15
N LYS A 51 6.85 2.95 -10.69
CA LYS A 51 8.13 2.96 -11.42
C LYS A 51 8.27 1.86 -12.49
N GLY A 52 7.20 1.11 -12.80
CA GLY A 52 7.23 0.03 -13.80
C GLY A 52 8.10 -1.17 -13.41
N ARG A 53 8.44 -1.35 -12.12
CA ARG A 53 9.29 -2.47 -11.68
C ARG A 53 8.50 -3.78 -11.73
N LYS A 54 9.20 -4.90 -11.89
CA LYS A 54 8.57 -6.24 -11.82
C LYS A 54 8.05 -6.50 -10.41
N VAL A 55 6.74 -6.41 -10.24
CA VAL A 55 5.98 -6.69 -9.01
C VAL A 55 4.71 -7.46 -9.39
N PRO A 56 4.31 -8.48 -8.61
CA PRO A 56 3.03 -9.15 -8.81
C PRO A 56 1.86 -8.16 -8.79
N LYS A 57 0.90 -8.40 -9.69
CA LYS A 57 -0.35 -7.64 -9.76
C LYS A 57 -1.07 -7.75 -8.41
N LYS A 58 -1.68 -6.66 -7.98
CA LYS A 58 -2.53 -6.67 -6.78
C LYS A 58 -3.73 -7.55 -7.08
N ALA A 59 -4.01 -8.53 -6.23
CA ALA A 59 -5.23 -9.32 -6.36
C ALA A 59 -6.46 -8.39 -6.32
N SER A 60 -7.33 -8.51 -7.31
CA SER A 60 -8.62 -7.83 -7.32
C SER A 60 -9.48 -8.42 -6.21
N LYS A 61 -9.60 -7.72 -5.09
CA LYS A 61 -10.61 -8.09 -4.09
C LYS A 61 -11.97 -7.78 -4.70
N LYS A 62 -12.84 -8.80 -4.85
CA LYS A 62 -14.24 -8.64 -5.24
C LYS A 62 -14.86 -7.61 -4.30
N ARG A 63 -15.29 -6.46 -4.81
CA ARG A 63 -15.96 -5.43 -4.02
C ARG A 63 -17.25 -6.07 -3.50
N LYS A 64 -17.31 -6.44 -2.21
CA LYS A 64 -18.60 -6.64 -1.55
C LYS A 64 -19.26 -5.27 -1.51
N THR A 65 -20.29 -5.07 -2.33
CA THR A 65 -21.15 -3.88 -2.27
C THR A 65 -21.77 -3.86 -0.88
N SER A 66 -21.36 -2.90 -0.05
CA SER A 66 -22.05 -2.66 1.22
C SER A 66 -23.49 -2.26 0.88
N LYS A 67 -24.46 -3.10 1.24
CA LYS A 67 -25.89 -2.83 1.11
C LYS A 67 -26.14 -1.45 1.74
N LYS A 68 -26.56 -0.48 0.93
CA LYS A 68 -26.84 0.91 1.35
C LYS A 68 -27.90 0.85 2.45
N ARG A 69 -27.53 0.99 3.72
CA ARG A 69 -28.51 1.13 4.80
C ARG A 69 -29.20 2.48 4.55
N LYS A 70 -30.48 2.46 4.17
CA LYS A 70 -31.30 3.67 4.06
C LYS A 70 -31.20 4.41 5.40
N ALA A 71 -30.73 5.65 5.38
CA ALA A 71 -30.74 6.51 6.55
C ALA A 71 -32.20 6.65 7.02
N ALA A 72 -32.46 6.37 8.29
CA ALA A 72 -33.77 6.55 8.89
C ALA A 72 -34.18 8.03 8.78
N LYS A 73 -35.33 8.28 8.18
CA LYS A 73 -35.99 9.59 8.13
C LYS A 73 -36.26 10.01 9.57
N LYS A 74 -35.61 11.08 10.05
CA LYS A 74 -35.95 11.72 11.32
C LYS A 74 -37.43 12.14 11.25
N ARG A 75 -38.21 11.71 12.24
CA ARG A 75 -39.47 12.35 12.64
C ARG A 75 -39.12 13.41 13.67
#